data_AF-R9AJ77-F1
#
_entry.id   AF-R9AJ77-F1
#
_cell.length_a   1.000
_cell.length_b   1.000
_cell.length_c   1.000
_cell.angle_alpha   90.00
_cell.angle_beta   90.00
_cell.angle_gamma   90.00
#
_symmetry.space_group_name_H-M   'P 1'
#
loop_
_entity.id
_entity.type
_entity.pdbx_description
1 polymer ?
#
loop_
_entity_poly.entity_id
_entity_poly.type
_entity_poly.pdbx_seq_one_letter_code
_entity_poly.pdbx_strand_id
1 'polypeptide(L)' 'MVETEKIGKRREEKGEERDSIIGGSAHKTFRLKRTLAKKQRQNRPIPQWFRLKSDTNIQYNAKRRHWRRTKLHI' A
#
# COMPACT_ATOMS: atom_id res chain seq x y z
N MET A 1 -35.31 8.83 -7.28
CA MET A 1 -33.90 8.73 -7.75
C MET A 1 -32.99 9.62 -6.91
N VAL A 2 -32.90 9.47 -5.57
CA VAL A 2 -32.10 10.39 -4.72
C VAL A 2 -31.40 9.69 -3.54
N GLU A 3 -31.06 8.39 -3.68
CA GLU A 3 -30.55 7.60 -2.54
C GLU A 3 -29.19 6.92 -2.78
N THR A 4 -28.70 6.89 -4.01
CA THR A 4 -27.38 6.29 -4.34
C THR A 4 -26.21 7.24 -4.13
N GLU A 5 -26.44 8.56 -4.08
CA GLU A 5 -25.38 9.58 -3.99
C GLU A 5 -24.78 9.71 -2.58
N LYS A 6 -25.53 9.37 -1.52
CA LYS A 6 -25.05 9.45 -0.12
C LYS A 6 -24.06 8.36 0.26
N ILE A 7 -24.01 7.25 -0.49
CA ILE A 7 -23.07 6.15 -0.23
C ILE A 7 -21.65 6.50 -0.72
N GLY A 8 -21.54 7.27 -1.81
CA GLY A 8 -20.26 7.72 -2.38
C GLY A 8 -19.53 8.73 -1.48
N LYS A 9 -20.23 9.77 -1.00
CA LYS A 9 -19.64 10.83 -0.16
C LYS A 9 -19.02 10.32 1.14
N ARG A 10 -19.68 9.37 1.81
CA ARG A 10 -19.17 8.77 3.07
C ARG A 10 -17.85 8.00 2.89
N ARG A 11 -17.55 7.50 1.69
CA ARG A 11 -16.31 6.75 1.41
C ARG A 11 -15.11 7.68 1.21
N GLU A 12 -15.30 8.83 0.61
CA GLU A 12 -14.23 9.81 0.35
C GLU A 12 -13.82 10.55 1.63
N GLU A 13 -14.79 10.98 2.45
CA GLU A 13 -14.56 11.65 3.74
C GLU A 13 -13.75 10.78 4.72
N LYS A 14 -13.97 9.45 4.70
CA LYS A 14 -13.20 8.49 5.51
C LYS A 14 -11.76 8.29 5.04
N GLY A 15 -11.41 8.67 3.81
CA GLY A 15 -10.04 8.61 3.30
C GLY A 15 -9.19 9.77 3.81
N GLU A 16 -9.76 10.97 3.79
CA GLU A 16 -9.12 12.21 4.22
C GLU A 16 -8.87 12.26 5.74
N GLU A 17 -9.78 11.71 6.54
CA GLU A 17 -9.63 11.62 8.01
C GLU A 17 -8.45 10.71 8.43
N ARG A 18 -8.01 9.76 7.58
CA ARG A 18 -6.84 8.92 7.90
C ARG A 18 -5.52 9.61 7.58
N ASP A 19 -5.52 10.45 6.55
CA ASP A 19 -4.33 11.18 6.13
C ASP A 19 -3.97 12.29 7.14
N SER A 20 -4.92 12.77 7.95
CA SER A 20 -4.69 13.79 9.00
C SER A 20 -4.06 13.24 10.30
N ILE A 21 -4.20 11.94 10.61
CA ILE A 21 -3.55 11.27 11.77
C ILE A 21 -2.04 11.09 11.51
N ILE A 22 -1.63 11.05 10.25
CA ILE A 22 -0.23 11.01 9.85
C ILE A 22 0.29 12.45 9.87
N GLY A 23 0.75 12.89 11.04
CA GLY A 23 1.53 14.13 11.19
C GLY A 23 2.52 14.29 10.03
N GLY A 24 2.61 15.52 9.51
CA GLY A 24 3.27 15.87 8.25
C GLY A 24 4.57 15.10 8.01
N SER A 25 4.84 14.77 6.74
CA SER A 25 5.87 13.83 6.27
C SER A 25 7.17 13.74 7.09
N ALA A 26 7.67 14.85 7.63
CA ALA A 26 8.87 14.94 8.45
C ALA A 26 8.78 14.28 9.86
N HIS A 27 7.66 14.42 10.59
CA HIS A 27 7.57 14.01 11.99
C HIS A 27 6.75 12.73 12.16
N LYS A 28 7.43 11.58 12.05
CA LYS A 28 6.81 10.24 12.15
C LYS A 28 7.29 9.48 13.39
N THR A 29 6.36 8.75 14.04
CA THR A 29 6.70 7.83 15.13
C THR A 29 7.57 6.67 14.64
N PHE A 30 8.34 6.08 15.55
CA PHE A 30 9.24 4.96 15.21
C PHE A 30 8.47 3.75 14.64
N ARG A 31 7.29 3.44 15.20
CA ARG A 31 6.43 2.34 14.73
C ARG A 31 5.99 2.54 13.28
N LEU A 32 5.63 3.77 12.90
CA LEU A 32 5.29 4.10 11.53
C LEU A 32 6.50 3.97 10.60
N LYS A 33 7.67 4.52 10.99
CA LYS A 33 8.93 4.39 10.22
C LYS A 33 9.30 2.94 9.95
N ARG A 34 9.21 2.07 10.97
CA ARG A 34 9.48 0.62 10.82
C ARG A 34 8.52 -0.04 9.81
N THR A 35 7.24 0.33 9.86
CA THR A 35 6.24 -0.20 8.92
C THR A 35 6.51 0.29 7.49
N LEU A 36 6.80 1.57 7.30
CA LEU A 36 7.15 2.14 5.99
C LEU A 36 8.41 1.50 5.41
N ALA A 37 9.47 1.33 6.21
CA ALA A 37 10.69 0.65 5.80
C ALA A 37 10.42 -0.81 5.39
N LYS A 38 9.56 -1.53 6.13
CA LYS A 38 9.14 -2.89 5.76
C LYS A 38 8.39 -2.92 4.43
N LYS A 39 7.47 -1.98 4.19
CA LYS A 39 6.72 -1.87 2.94
C LYS A 39 7.63 -1.51 1.75
N GLN A 40 8.62 -0.66 1.97
CA GLN A 40 9.64 -0.34 0.96
C GLN A 40 10.47 -1.58 0.64
N ARG A 41 10.96 -2.29 1.66
CA ARG A 41 11.69 -3.55 1.47
C ARG A 41 10.82 -4.56 0.73
N GLN A 42 9.55 -4.73 1.07
CA GLN A 42 8.60 -5.62 0.39
C GLN A 42 8.47 -5.38 -1.13
N ASN A 43 8.65 -4.13 -1.57
CA ASN A 43 8.37 -3.70 -2.94
C ASN A 43 9.52 -3.94 -3.93
N ARG A 44 9.96 -5.19 -4.06
CA ARG A 44 11.11 -5.60 -4.91
C ARG A 44 10.73 -6.71 -5.90
N PRO A 45 11.39 -6.78 -7.07
CA PRO A 45 11.19 -7.87 -8.03
C PRO A 45 11.67 -9.22 -7.47
N ILE A 46 11.21 -10.30 -8.09
CA ILE A 46 11.65 -11.66 -7.74
C ILE A 46 13.08 -11.88 -8.27
N PRO A 47 13.99 -12.47 -7.48
CA PRO A 47 15.33 -12.81 -7.94
C PRO A 47 15.33 -13.80 -9.10
N GLN A 48 16.31 -13.69 -10.00
CA GLN A 48 16.38 -14.56 -11.18
C GLN A 48 16.56 -16.04 -10.83
N TRP A 49 17.44 -16.37 -9.88
CA TRP A 49 17.69 -17.77 -9.49
C TRP A 49 16.42 -18.46 -8.98
N PHE A 50 15.48 -17.71 -8.37
CA PHE A 50 14.23 -18.26 -7.88
C PHE A 50 13.30 -18.67 -9.03
N ARG A 51 13.35 -17.98 -10.17
CA ARG A 51 12.61 -18.37 -11.38
C ARG A 51 13.14 -19.66 -12.01
N LEU A 52 14.42 -19.95 -11.77
CA LEU A 52 15.08 -21.17 -12.26
C LEU A 52 14.86 -22.37 -11.33
N LYS A 53 14.19 -22.17 -10.19
CA LYS A 53 13.92 -23.25 -9.24
C LYS A 53 12.82 -24.17 -9.79
N SER A 54 13.14 -25.46 -9.88
CA SER A 54 12.17 -26.51 -10.23
C SER A 54 10.97 -26.53 -9.28
N ASP A 55 9.81 -26.94 -9.80
CA ASP A 55 8.51 -27.00 -9.10
C ASP A 55 7.99 -25.65 -8.57
N THR A 56 8.33 -24.54 -9.24
CA THR A 56 7.73 -23.23 -8.92
C THR A 56 7.20 -22.53 -10.17
N ASN A 57 5.92 -22.16 -10.15
CA ASN A 57 5.25 -21.43 -11.24
C ASN A 57 5.26 -19.90 -11.04
N ILE A 58 6.03 -19.40 -10.07
CA ILE A 58 6.00 -17.99 -9.67
C ILE A 58 7.00 -17.19 -10.53
N GLN A 59 6.49 -16.43 -11.50
CA GLN A 59 7.33 -15.63 -12.39
C GLN A 59 7.53 -14.18 -11.95
N TYR A 60 6.55 -13.57 -11.29
CA TYR A 60 6.58 -12.16 -10.90
C TYR A 60 5.97 -11.94 -9.51
N ASN A 61 6.33 -10.82 -8.87
CA ASN A 61 5.78 -10.44 -7.56
C ASN A 61 4.42 -9.77 -7.75
N ALA A 62 3.34 -10.54 -7.68
CA ALA A 62 1.97 -10.04 -7.81
C ALA A 62 1.60 -8.99 -6.75
N LYS A 63 2.27 -9.00 -5.59
CA LYS A 63 2.03 -8.05 -4.47
C LYS A 63 2.92 -6.81 -4.55
N ARG A 64 3.66 -6.62 -5.64
CA ARG A 64 4.46 -5.40 -5.87
C ARG A 64 3.52 -4.20 -6.01
N ARG A 65 3.91 -3.06 -5.43
CA ARG A 65 3.05 -1.87 -5.30
C ARG A 65 3.67 -0.67 -6.01
N HIS A 66 2.85 0.14 -6.66
CA HIS A 66 3.28 1.46 -7.14
C HIS A 66 2.58 2.56 -6.33
N TRP A 67 3.35 3.54 -5.85
CA TRP A 67 2.86 4.56 -4.91
C TRP A 67 1.80 5.50 -5.51
N ARG A 68 1.79 5.68 -6.84
CA ARG A 68 0.74 6.46 -7.52
C ARG A 68 -0.55 5.66 -7.74
N ARG A 69 -0.46 4.33 -7.84
CA ARG A 69 -1.61 3.46 -8.17
C ARG A 69 -2.36 3.03 -6.91
N THR A 70 -1.63 2.62 -5.87
CA THR A 70 -2.24 2.05 -4.66
C THR A 70 -1.60 2.63 -3.40
N LYS A 71 -2.44 3.20 -2.53
CA LYS A 71 -2.03 3.82 -1.27
C LYS A 71 -1.78 2.78 -0.18
N LEU A 72 -1.06 3.19 0.84
CA LEU A 72 -0.79 2.38 2.02
C LEU A 72 -1.87 2.71 3.05
N HIS A 73 -2.76 1.77 3.34
CA HIS A 73 -3.75 1.91 4.40
C HIS A 73 -3.09 1.55 5.74
N ILE A 74 -2.29 2.46 6.29
CA ILE A 74 -1.53 2.27 7.54
C ILE A 74 -1.89 3.38 8.50
#